data_AF-A0AAP9GSA9-F1
#
_entry.id   AF-A0AAP9GSA9-F1
#
_cell.length_a   1.000
_cell.length_b   1.000
_cell.length_c   1.000
_cell.angle_alpha   90.00
_cell.angle_beta   90.00
_cell.angle_gamma   90.00
#
_symmetry.space_group_name_H-M   'P 1'
#
loop_
_entity.id
_entity.type
_entity.pdbx_description
1 polymer ?
#
loop_
_entity_poly.entity_id
_entity_poly.type
_entity_poly.pdbx_seq_one_letter_code
_entity_poly.pdbx_strand_id
1 'polypeptide(L)' 'MIITEGVLNFDFQTDDGALLSKYDEWRFYRHHFCKIAEGIKAVDFIYIDANLNF' A
#
# COMPACT_ATOMS: atom_id res chain seq x y z
N MET A 1 -9.17 7.83 -2.50
CA MET A 1 -8.05 8.21 -1.62
C MET A 1 -6.74 8.25 -2.39
N ILE A 2 -5.98 9.35 -2.26
CA ILE A 2 -4.64 9.47 -2.85
C ILE A 2 -3.58 9.17 -1.79
N ILE A 3 -2.60 8.33 -2.13
CA ILE A 3 -1.40 8.08 -1.33
C ILE A 3 -0.16 8.54 -2.11
N THR A 4 0.71 9.31 -1.46
CA THR A 4 1.97 9.82 -2.05
C THR A 4 3.18 9.13 -1.41
N GLU A 5 4.01 8.48 -2.23
CA GLU A 5 5.29 7.89 -1.80
C GLU A 5 6.45 8.47 -2.60
N GLY A 6 7.28 9.28 -1.96
CA GLY A 6 8.36 10.00 -2.63
C GLY A 6 7.81 10.95 -3.69
N VAL A 7 8.04 10.64 -4.97
CA VAL A 7 7.54 11.41 -6.12
C VAL A 7 6.38 10.74 -6.85
N LEU A 8 5.91 9.58 -6.36
CA LEU A 8 4.83 8.81 -6.96
C LEU A 8 3.51 9.11 -6.23
N ASN A 9 2.44 9.23 -7.02
CA ASN A 9 1.07 9.36 -6.53
C ASN A 9 0.27 8.14 -6.97
N PHE A 10 -0.43 7.52 -6.03
CA PHE A 10 -1.32 6.38 -6.24
C PHE A 10 -2.73 6.81 -5.90
N ASP A 11 -3.66 6.67 -6.84
CA ASP A 11 -5.06 7.02 -6.67
C ASP A 11 -5.90 5.74 -6.59
N PHE A 12 -6.65 5.59 -5.50
CA PHE A 12 -7.52 4.46 -5.23
C PHE A 12 -8.95 4.94 -5.04
N GLN A 13 -9.91 4.27 -5.67
CA GLN A 13 -11.33 4.58 -5.44
C GLN A 13 -11.75 3.93 -4.12
N THR A 14 -12.12 4.74 -3.12
CA THR A 14 -12.50 4.24 -1.78
C THR A 14 -13.91 4.68 -1.37
N ASP A 15 -14.55 5.50 -2.19
CA ASP A 15 -15.81 6.16 -1.88
C ASP A 15 -17.01 5.21 -2.05
N ASP A 16 -16.78 4.02 -2.62
CA ASP A 16 -17.74 2.95 -2.85
C ASP A 16 -17.70 1.85 -1.76
N GLY A 17 -16.97 2.10 -0.68
CA GLY A 17 -16.80 1.13 0.42
C GLY A 17 -15.56 0.24 0.28
N ALA A 18 -14.75 0.40 -0.78
CA ALA A 18 -13.46 -0.26 -0.87
C ALA A 18 -12.52 0.16 0.26
N LEU A 19 -11.72 -0.79 0.76
CA LEU A 19 -10.78 -0.57 1.86
C LEU A 19 -9.35 -0.48 1.34
N LEU A 20 -8.61 0.51 1.85
CA LEU A 20 -7.21 0.74 1.49
C LEU A 20 -6.35 0.77 2.76
N SER A 21 -5.23 0.04 2.74
CA SER A 21 -4.21 0.11 3.80
C SER A 21 -2.81 0.04 3.20
N LYS A 22 -1.85 0.72 3.84
CA LYS A 22 -0.45 0.71 3.47
C LYS A 22 0.32 -0.32 4.30
N TYR A 23 0.91 -1.31 3.64
CA TYR A 23 1.64 -2.40 4.30
C TYR A 23 2.88 -1.91 5.08
N ASP A 24 3.56 -0.85 4.62
CA ASP A 24 4.74 -0.27 5.28
C ASP A 24 4.54 0.10 6.76
N GLU A 25 3.29 0.40 7.14
CA GLU A 25 2.96 0.79 8.51
C GLU A 25 2.84 -0.43 9.46
N TRP A 26 2.75 -1.64 8.91
CA TRP A 26 2.53 -2.85 9.68
C TRP A 26 3.84 -3.29 10.35
N ARG A 27 3.84 -3.30 11.70
CA ARG A 27 5.01 -3.65 12.54
C ARG A 27 5.66 -4.98 12.17
N PHE A 28 4.89 -5.95 11.67
CA PHE A 28 5.38 -7.30 11.37
C PHE A 28 6.40 -7.33 10.22
N TYR A 29 6.18 -6.55 9.16
CA TYR A 29 7.03 -6.55 7.95
C TYR A 29 8.28 -5.68 8.08
N ARG A 30 8.19 -4.59 8.84
CA ARG A 30 9.29 -3.64 9.06
C ARG A 30 10.56 -4.29 9.60
N HIS A 31 10.42 -5.39 10.37
CA HIS A 31 11.54 -6.09 11.00
C HIS A 31 12.09 -7.29 10.22
N HIS A 32 11.32 -7.86 9.28
CA HIS A 32 11.71 -9.10 8.60
C HIS A 32 12.27 -8.89 7.18
N PHE A 33 11.83 -7.86 6.47
CA PHE A 33 12.22 -7.64 5.06
C PHE A 33 13.06 -6.37 4.83
N CYS A 34 13.31 -5.58 5.87
CA CYS A 34 14.03 -4.31 5.76
C CYS A 34 15.56 -4.45 5.95
N LYS A 35 16.20 -5.31 5.16
CA LYS A 35 17.61 -5.08 4.78
C LYS A 35 17.59 -4.56 3.36
N ILE A 36 17.35 -3.26 3.25
CA ILE A 36 17.43 -2.50 1.99
C ILE A 36 18.85 -2.70 1.45
N ALA A 37 18.98 -3.51 0.40
CA ALA A 37 20.14 -3.48 -0.46
C ALA A 37 19.95 -2.28 -1.41
N GLU A 38 20.73 -1.23 -1.21
CA GLU A 38 20.99 -0.19 -2.22
C GLU A 38 19.76 0.49 -2.85
N GLY A 39 18.93 1.12 -2.02
CA GLY A 39 18.10 2.26 -2.45
C GLY A 39 16.77 1.93 -3.13
N ILE A 40 16.41 0.66 -3.32
CA ILE A 40 15.08 0.30 -3.81
C ILE A 40 14.14 0.06 -2.62
N LYS A 41 13.21 0.99 -2.41
CA LYS A 41 12.09 0.82 -1.48
C LYS A 41 10.92 0.15 -2.24
N ALA A 42 10.54 -1.05 -1.82
CA ALA A 42 9.25 -1.61 -2.22
C ALA A 42 8.12 -0.85 -1.52
N VAL A 43 7.05 -0.56 -2.24
CA VAL A 43 5.84 0.06 -1.71
C VAL A 43 4.72 -0.96 -1.84
N ASP A 44 4.20 -1.40 -0.71
CA ASP A 44 3.16 -2.42 -0.66
C ASP A 44 1.83 -1.79 -0.18
N PHE A 45 0.75 -2.03 -0.93
CA PHE A 45 -0.61 -1.60 -0.60
C PHE A 45 -1.55 -2.81 -0.57
N ILE A 46 -2.52 -2.79 0.35
CA ILE A 46 -3.68 -3.69 0.32
C ILE A 46 -4.89 -2.88 -0.12
N TYR A 47 -5.53 -3.32 -1.19
CA TYR A 47 -6.79 -2.77 -1.66
C TYR A 47 -7.82 -3.90 -1.74
N ILE A 48 -8.94 -3.71 -1.03
CA ILE A 48 -10.08 -4.64 -1.05
C ILE A 48 -11.20 -3.92 -1.78
N ASP A 49 -11.50 -4.38 -2.99
CA ASP A 49 -12.63 -3.89 -3.77
C ASP A 49 -13.94 -4.38 -3.14
N ALA A 50 -14.87 -3.46 -2.89
CA ALA A 50 -16.17 -3.77 -2.33
C ALA A 50 -17.14 -4.36 -3.37
N ASN A 51 -16.84 -4.21 -4.66
CA ASN A 51 -17.71 -4.57 -5.78
C ASN A 51 -17.18 -5.76 -6.60
N LEU A 52 -16.23 -6.52 -6.04
CA LEU A 52 -15.66 -7.70 -6.69
C LEU A 52 -16.75 -8.80 -6.85
N ASN A 53 -17.44 -8.79 -8.00
CA ASN A 53 -18.34 -9.86 -8.40
C ASN A 53 -17.50 -10.94 -9.09
N PHE A 54 -17.51 -12.16 -8.54
CA PHE A 54 -16.85 -13.35 -9.10
C PHE A 54 -17.66 -14.00 -10.23
#